data_AF-A0A2V7YI45-F1
#
_entry.id   AF-A0A2V7YI45-F1
#
_cell.length_a   1.000
_cell.length_b   1.000
_cell.length_c   1.000
_cell.angle_alpha   90.00
_cell.angle_beta   90.00
_cell.angle_gamma   90.00
#
_symmetry.space_group_name_H-M   'P 1'
#
loop_
_entity.id
_entity.type
_entity.pdbx_description
1 polymer ?
#
loop_
_entity_poly.entity_id
_entity_poly.type
_entity_poly.pdbx_seq_one_letter_code
_entity_poly.pdbx_strand_id
1 'polypeptide(L)'
;MVTIYEPTAAAAIEAIRKLPPDHDMIEVRVDAFGGRGDLRAFCEVTKKPIIFTNRGGDPVDVDFGFVDVEYGRKVKDPARTVLSFHDFEGIPDLQPLIDAMTAFGCAHTKIAVTPQTLRENEELLAAIRPGLAIFGMGERGLYSRILAPFFGSELFFAGNVAPGQLSLERALPIYGDRKLRKPEKIFAIAGNPGGHSLSPSIHNPLFRKAGVSAAYTIASFESFDEIAEGFENDRIAGLSVTAPFKDAAFEFAKRAADVRQNAQEAEAVNTLVRTRRGVIADNTDVIGFEKLLPVSRRAAVIGAGGTARAALVALRRKGIEAIVYNRTPKLKARPLSEVAKFDGDLIIDTLPSAVRVELPPGVPVIAAAYDRGGIELLQEQAIPQNELFLEAFR
;
A
#
# COMPACT_ATOMS: atom_id res chain seq x y z
N MET A 1 -0.03 14.54 -8.42
CA MET A 1 1.13 15.02 -9.19
C MET A 1 2.21 13.95 -9.26
N VAL A 2 3.15 14.06 -10.21
CA VAL A 2 4.30 13.14 -10.34
C VAL A 2 5.60 13.86 -10.01
N THR A 3 6.41 13.29 -9.13
CA THR A 3 7.75 13.80 -8.81
C THR A 3 8.78 13.26 -9.80
N ILE A 4 9.52 14.16 -10.43
CA ILE A 4 10.64 13.90 -11.34
C ILE A 4 11.94 14.21 -10.60
N TYR A 5 12.82 13.21 -10.51
CA TYR A 5 14.14 13.31 -9.89
C TYR A 5 15.17 12.68 -10.82
N GLU A 6 15.77 13.52 -11.65
CA GLU A 6 16.72 13.13 -12.69
C GLU A 6 18.02 13.92 -12.52
N PRO A 7 19.20 13.35 -12.84
CA PRO A 7 20.49 13.98 -12.54
C PRO A 7 20.78 15.24 -13.36
N THR A 8 20.00 15.54 -14.41
CA THR A 8 20.15 16.74 -15.24
C THR A 8 18.79 17.29 -15.67
N ALA A 9 18.75 18.58 -15.99
CA ALA A 9 17.54 19.21 -16.53
C ALA A 9 17.08 18.57 -17.85
N ALA A 10 18.00 18.19 -18.74
CA ALA A 10 17.68 17.53 -20.00
C ALA A 10 17.01 16.16 -19.79
N ALA A 11 17.54 15.35 -18.85
CA ALA A 11 16.94 14.07 -18.49
C ALA A 11 15.56 14.25 -17.84
N ALA A 12 15.39 15.25 -16.97
CA ALA A 12 14.08 15.58 -16.39
C ALA A 12 13.04 15.97 -17.46
N ILE A 13 13.43 16.76 -18.45
CA ILE A 13 12.58 17.13 -19.60
C ILE A 13 12.18 15.88 -20.40
N GLU A 14 13.12 14.97 -20.66
CA GLU A 14 12.82 13.71 -21.35
C GLU A 14 11.88 12.83 -20.55
N ALA A 15 12.06 12.74 -19.23
CA ALA A 15 11.17 12.01 -18.33
C ALA A 15 9.74 12.58 -18.38
N ILE A 16 9.59 13.91 -18.39
CA ILE A 16 8.28 14.57 -18.52
C ILE A 16 7.59 14.21 -19.84
N ARG A 17 8.33 14.19 -20.97
CA ARG A 17 7.77 13.79 -22.27
C ARG A 17 7.24 12.35 -22.29
N LYS A 18 7.78 11.48 -21.44
CA LYS A 18 7.38 10.07 -21.30
C LYS A 18 6.26 9.85 -20.28
N LEU A 19 5.86 10.87 -19.52
CA LEU A 19 4.82 10.71 -18.50
C LEU A 19 3.46 10.40 -19.15
N PRO A 20 2.69 9.43 -18.59
CA PRO A 20 1.31 9.20 -19.00
C PRO A 20 0.47 10.48 -18.83
N PRO A 21 -0.53 10.74 -19.69
CA PRO A 21 -1.33 11.96 -19.62
C PRO A 21 -2.16 12.08 -18.33
N ASP A 22 -2.38 10.99 -17.60
CA ASP A 22 -3.29 10.92 -16.44
C ASP A 22 -2.74 11.52 -15.13
N HIS A 23 -1.90 12.55 -15.18
CA HIS A 23 -1.45 13.31 -14.01
C HIS A 23 -1.89 14.78 -14.07
N ASP A 24 -2.07 15.43 -12.93
CA ASP A 24 -2.59 16.80 -12.89
C ASP A 24 -1.48 17.87 -12.84
N MET A 25 -0.32 17.52 -12.26
CA MET A 25 0.81 18.43 -12.03
C MET A 25 2.12 17.64 -11.96
N ILE A 26 3.25 18.32 -12.13
CA ILE A 26 4.60 17.76 -12.03
C ILE A 26 5.37 18.49 -10.91
N GLU A 27 6.12 17.74 -10.10
CA GLU A 27 7.16 18.29 -9.23
C GLU A 27 8.52 17.97 -9.86
N VAL A 28 9.38 18.98 -10.04
CA VAL A 28 10.75 18.80 -10.52
C VAL A 28 11.71 19.07 -9.36
N ARG A 29 12.48 18.04 -8.99
CA ARG A 29 13.52 18.13 -7.96
C ARG A 29 14.81 18.71 -8.56
N VAL A 30 14.91 20.03 -8.55
CA VAL A 30 16.05 20.75 -9.13
C VAL A 30 17.32 20.62 -8.29
N ASP A 31 17.20 20.21 -7.03
CA ASP A 31 18.36 19.89 -6.18
C ASP A 31 19.25 18.79 -6.78
N ALA A 32 18.68 17.89 -7.61
CA ALA A 32 19.42 16.85 -8.33
C ALA A 32 20.54 17.40 -9.24
N PHE A 33 20.37 18.64 -9.72
CA PHE A 33 21.32 19.34 -10.59
C PHE A 33 21.69 20.73 -10.03
N GLY A 34 21.57 20.88 -8.70
CA GLY A 34 22.03 22.05 -7.95
C GLY A 34 21.27 23.35 -8.24
N GLY A 35 19.99 23.27 -8.62
CA GLY A 35 19.16 24.44 -8.92
C GLY A 35 19.56 25.21 -10.18
N ARG A 36 20.44 24.63 -11.02
CA ARG A 36 20.97 25.27 -12.24
C ARG A 36 20.25 24.80 -13.50
N GLY A 37 20.29 25.60 -14.55
CA GLY A 37 19.72 25.28 -15.86
C GLY A 37 18.58 26.21 -16.27
N ASP A 38 18.18 26.13 -17.52
CA ASP A 38 17.04 26.89 -18.03
C ASP A 38 15.72 26.23 -17.59
N LEU A 39 15.14 26.74 -16.50
CA LEU A 39 13.88 26.22 -15.98
C LEU A 39 12.69 26.55 -16.89
N ARG A 40 12.78 27.54 -17.78
CA ARG A 40 11.69 27.87 -18.72
C ARG A 40 11.50 26.77 -19.76
N ALA A 41 12.56 26.03 -20.12
CA ALA A 41 12.49 24.90 -21.05
C ALA A 41 11.48 23.82 -20.60
N PHE A 42 11.19 23.69 -19.30
CA PHE A 42 10.16 22.77 -18.81
C PHE A 42 8.74 23.15 -19.26
N CYS A 43 8.47 24.45 -19.46
CA CYS A 43 7.17 24.92 -19.96
C CYS A 43 6.93 24.57 -21.43
N GLU A 44 7.99 24.23 -22.18
CA GLU A 44 7.87 23.84 -23.59
C GLU A 44 7.38 22.40 -23.75
N VAL A 45 7.56 21.55 -22.73
CA VAL A 45 7.21 20.12 -22.79
C VAL A 45 5.94 19.75 -22.04
N THR A 46 5.39 20.66 -21.23
CA THR A 46 4.12 20.44 -20.54
C THR A 46 3.39 21.76 -20.32
N LYS A 47 2.06 21.72 -20.47
CA LYS A 47 1.16 22.83 -20.11
C LYS A 47 0.59 22.68 -18.70
N LYS A 48 0.89 21.57 -18.02
CA LYS A 48 0.41 21.31 -16.67
C LYS A 48 1.21 22.14 -15.67
N PRO A 49 0.62 22.49 -14.51
CA PRO A 49 1.36 23.15 -13.44
C PRO A 49 2.64 22.40 -13.07
N ILE A 50 3.64 23.15 -12.62
CA ILE A 50 4.94 22.61 -12.19
C ILE A 50 5.27 23.20 -10.81
N ILE A 51 5.74 22.36 -9.89
CA ILE A 51 6.42 22.78 -8.67
C ILE A 51 7.93 22.55 -8.86
N PHE A 52 8.74 23.58 -8.67
CA PHE A 52 10.19 23.42 -8.58
C PHE A 52 10.63 23.30 -7.12
N THR A 53 11.29 22.20 -6.80
CA THR A 53 11.73 21.88 -5.44
C THR A 53 13.25 21.81 -5.39
N ASN A 54 13.88 22.71 -4.63
CA ASN A 54 15.33 22.68 -4.36
C ASN A 54 15.58 22.27 -2.91
N ARG A 55 15.48 20.97 -2.63
CA ARG A 55 15.55 20.46 -1.26
C ARG A 55 16.89 20.81 -0.59
N GLY A 56 16.84 21.42 0.60
CA GLY A 56 18.03 21.80 1.36
C GLY A 56 18.82 22.99 0.79
N GLY A 57 18.41 23.52 -0.37
CA GLY A 57 18.97 24.70 -1.01
C GLY A 57 18.05 25.91 -0.92
N ASP A 58 18.50 27.04 -1.49
CA ASP A 58 17.65 28.22 -1.61
C ASP A 58 16.57 28.02 -2.68
N PRO A 59 15.35 28.58 -2.48
CA PRO A 59 14.30 28.53 -3.48
C PRO A 59 14.77 29.06 -4.83
N VAL A 60 14.41 28.38 -5.91
CA VAL A 60 14.69 28.87 -7.26
C VAL A 60 13.84 30.11 -7.56
N ASP A 61 14.42 31.06 -8.31
CA ASP A 61 13.75 32.29 -8.70
C ASP A 61 13.10 32.10 -10.07
N VAL A 62 11.79 31.85 -10.08
CA VAL A 62 10.99 31.67 -11.30
C VAL A 62 9.71 32.51 -11.25
N ASP A 63 9.34 33.11 -12.38
CA ASP A 63 8.14 33.92 -12.56
C ASP A 63 6.92 33.11 -13.08
N PHE A 64 7.05 31.78 -13.20
CA PHE A 64 6.00 30.84 -13.62
C PHE A 64 5.93 29.59 -12.73
N GLY A 65 4.77 28.93 -12.66
CA GLY A 65 4.57 27.75 -11.82
C GLY A 65 4.68 28.04 -10.32
N PHE A 66 4.93 27.00 -9.53
CA PHE A 66 5.09 27.08 -8.08
C PHE A 66 6.54 26.76 -7.67
N VAL A 67 6.92 27.22 -6.47
CA VAL A 67 8.21 26.88 -5.84
C VAL A 67 7.95 26.24 -4.48
N ASP A 68 8.58 25.09 -4.21
CA ASP A 68 8.60 24.49 -2.88
C ASP A 68 9.64 25.21 -2.02
N VAL A 69 9.19 25.80 -0.91
CA VAL A 69 10.04 26.51 0.05
C VAL A 69 9.95 25.81 1.40
N GLU A 70 11.09 25.37 1.92
CA GLU A 70 11.15 24.73 3.23
C GLU A 70 10.89 25.74 4.35
N TYR A 71 10.07 25.34 5.33
CA TYR A 71 9.72 26.16 6.48
C TYR A 71 10.97 26.60 7.24
N GLY A 72 11.01 27.88 7.62
CA GLY A 72 12.20 28.54 8.17
C GLY A 72 13.06 29.26 7.12
N ARG A 73 12.82 29.06 5.82
CA ARG A 73 13.45 29.85 4.75
C ARG A 73 12.60 31.05 4.34
N LYS A 74 13.22 32.00 3.62
CA LYS A 74 12.56 33.21 3.14
C LYS A 74 11.55 32.90 2.03
N VAL A 75 10.28 33.22 2.29
CA VAL A 75 9.21 33.23 1.29
C VAL A 75 9.20 34.56 0.55
N LYS A 76 9.33 34.55 -0.79
CA LYS A 76 9.31 35.78 -1.61
C LYS A 76 7.91 36.11 -2.13
N ASP A 77 7.19 35.10 -2.64
CA ASP A 77 5.85 35.23 -3.22
C ASP A 77 4.93 34.13 -2.67
N PRO A 78 4.15 34.42 -1.60
CA PRO A 78 3.25 33.43 -1.01
C PRO A 78 2.28 32.82 -2.03
N ALA A 79 1.74 33.61 -2.97
CA ALA A 79 0.74 33.15 -3.94
C ALA A 79 1.26 32.11 -4.92
N ARG A 80 2.58 31.91 -5.00
CA ARG A 80 3.24 30.90 -5.83
C ARG A 80 4.13 29.95 -5.03
N THR A 81 4.02 29.98 -3.70
CA THR A 81 4.82 29.14 -2.82
C THR A 81 4.02 27.94 -2.33
N VAL A 82 4.62 26.75 -2.41
CA VAL A 82 4.24 25.61 -1.58
C VAL A 82 5.16 25.66 -0.35
N LEU A 83 4.63 26.03 0.81
CA LEU A 83 5.42 26.07 2.04
C LEU A 83 5.45 24.67 2.63
N SER A 84 6.63 24.07 2.75
CA SER A 84 6.75 22.68 3.17
C SER A 84 7.56 22.46 4.43
N PHE A 85 7.14 21.49 5.23
CA PHE A 85 7.83 21.04 6.44
C PHE A 85 7.97 19.52 6.39
N HIS A 86 9.15 19.03 6.81
CA HIS A 86 9.46 17.62 6.81
C HIS A 86 10.09 17.20 8.13
N ASP A 87 9.54 16.15 8.73
CA ASP A 87 10.13 15.49 9.89
C ASP A 87 10.33 14.01 9.54
N PHE A 88 11.59 13.59 9.48
CA PHE A 88 11.94 12.22 9.08
C PHE A 88 11.94 11.25 10.26
N GLU A 89 11.89 11.74 11.50
CA GLU A 89 12.04 10.94 12.71
C GLU A 89 10.71 10.72 13.43
N GLY A 90 9.79 11.69 13.37
CA GLY A 90 8.54 11.61 14.11
C GLY A 90 7.48 12.60 13.64
N ILE A 91 6.65 13.01 14.59
CA ILE A 91 5.58 13.99 14.42
C ILE A 91 5.77 15.08 15.47
N PRO A 92 5.86 16.36 15.07
CA PRO A 92 5.91 17.48 16.00
C PRO A 92 4.51 17.78 16.58
N ASP A 93 4.42 18.76 17.48
CA ASP A 93 3.11 19.30 17.85
C ASP A 93 2.43 19.94 16.61
N LEU A 94 1.42 19.24 16.09
CA LEU A 94 0.86 19.52 14.77
C LEU A 94 0.12 20.85 14.74
N GLN A 95 -0.68 21.16 15.76
CA GLN A 95 -1.59 22.30 15.69
C GLN A 95 -0.84 23.64 15.70
N PRO A 96 0.15 23.89 16.59
CA PRO A 96 0.99 25.08 16.53
C PRO A 96 1.78 25.18 15.23
N LEU A 97 2.29 24.06 14.69
CA LEU A 97 3.01 24.05 13.42
C LEU A 97 2.09 24.44 12.26
N ILE A 98 0.90 23.85 12.19
CA ILE A 98 -0.10 24.16 11.15
C ILE A 98 -0.47 25.64 11.21
N ASP A 99 -0.75 26.18 12.39
CA ASP A 99 -1.13 27.59 12.54
C ASP A 99 0.02 28.52 12.11
N ALA A 100 1.25 28.20 12.51
CA ALA A 100 2.43 28.97 12.13
C ALA A 100 2.69 28.95 10.62
N MET A 101 2.58 27.79 9.96
CA MET A 101 2.80 27.66 8.53
C MET A 101 1.68 28.29 7.70
N THR A 102 0.42 28.06 8.07
CA THR A 102 -0.74 28.58 7.33
C THR A 102 -0.85 30.11 7.42
N ALA A 103 -0.34 30.73 8.48
CA ALA A 103 -0.27 32.19 8.63
C ALA A 103 0.55 32.89 7.52
N PHE A 104 1.41 32.17 6.79
CA PHE A 104 2.13 32.74 5.64
C PHE A 104 1.22 33.04 4.45
N GLY A 105 0.00 32.48 4.40
CA GLY A 105 -0.92 32.67 3.28
C GLY A 105 -0.37 32.16 1.95
N CYS A 106 0.49 31.14 2.00
CA CYS A 106 1.04 30.51 0.81
C CYS A 106 -0.03 29.77 -0.01
N ALA A 107 0.20 29.59 -1.31
CA ALA A 107 -0.73 28.89 -2.21
C ALA A 107 -1.13 27.51 -1.69
N HIS A 108 -0.15 26.77 -1.16
CA HIS A 108 -0.37 25.52 -0.45
C HIS A 108 0.58 25.39 0.73
N THR A 109 0.13 24.67 1.75
CA THR A 109 0.94 24.23 2.89
C THR A 109 1.11 22.71 2.83
N LYS A 110 2.34 22.21 2.97
CA LYS A 110 2.68 20.78 2.88
C LYS A 110 3.42 20.32 4.14
N ILE A 111 2.87 19.36 4.87
CA ILE A 111 3.50 18.77 6.06
C ILE A 111 3.67 17.26 5.81
N ALA A 112 4.92 16.82 5.75
CA ALA A 112 5.27 15.41 5.55
C ALA A 112 6.08 14.91 6.75
N VAL A 113 5.51 14.02 7.56
CA VAL A 113 6.07 13.61 8.86
C VAL A 113 6.13 12.09 8.96
N THR A 114 6.87 11.50 9.90
CA THR A 114 7.03 10.04 10.03
C THR A 114 6.23 9.49 11.21
N PRO A 115 4.93 9.13 11.03
CA PRO A 115 4.16 8.46 12.07
C PRO A 115 4.76 7.10 12.41
N GLN A 116 4.71 6.77 13.69
CA GLN A 116 5.10 5.49 14.27
C GLN A 116 3.88 4.62 14.59
N THR A 117 2.70 5.22 14.78
CA THR A 117 1.48 4.51 15.19
C THR A 117 0.28 4.77 14.27
N LEU A 118 -0.75 3.92 14.40
CA LEU A 118 -2.04 4.11 13.74
C LEU A 118 -2.71 5.41 14.20
N ARG A 119 -2.68 5.70 15.51
CA ARG A 119 -3.27 6.90 16.10
C ARG A 119 -2.68 8.18 15.52
N GLU A 120 -1.36 8.24 15.43
CA GLU A 120 -0.65 9.35 14.80
C GLU A 120 -1.06 9.55 13.34
N ASN A 121 -1.24 8.47 12.57
CA ASN A 121 -1.78 8.60 11.21
C ASN A 121 -3.21 9.16 11.18
N GLU A 122 -4.05 8.79 12.15
CA GLU A 122 -5.42 9.31 12.27
C GLU A 122 -5.43 10.81 12.63
N GLU A 123 -4.49 11.26 13.47
CA GLU A 123 -4.29 12.68 13.78
C GLU A 123 -3.93 13.48 12.52
N LEU A 124 -3.06 12.95 11.65
CA LEU A 124 -2.75 13.58 10.36
C LEU A 124 -3.99 13.71 9.48
N LEU A 125 -4.81 12.65 9.38
CA LEU A 125 -6.04 12.68 8.59
C LEU A 125 -7.08 13.66 9.12
N ALA A 126 -7.20 13.77 10.44
CA ALA A 126 -8.12 14.70 11.10
C ALA A 126 -7.71 16.17 10.89
N ALA A 127 -6.42 16.44 10.69
CA ALA A 127 -5.91 17.79 10.46
C ALA A 127 -6.15 18.33 9.04
N ILE A 128 -6.45 17.46 8.07
CA ILE A 128 -6.62 17.84 6.66
C ILE A 128 -7.77 18.85 6.50
N ARG A 129 -7.48 19.93 5.76
CA ARG A 129 -8.39 21.04 5.47
C ARG A 129 -7.95 21.73 4.17
N PRO A 130 -8.81 22.53 3.51
CA PRO A 130 -8.44 23.22 2.26
C PRO A 130 -7.12 23.99 2.39
N GLY A 131 -6.27 23.94 1.36
CA GLY A 131 -4.93 24.52 1.34
C GLY A 131 -3.85 23.79 2.16
N LEU A 132 -4.19 22.74 2.92
CA LEU A 132 -3.24 21.95 3.71
C LEU A 132 -3.16 20.50 3.20
N ALA A 133 -1.98 20.12 2.72
CA ALA A 133 -1.61 18.73 2.46
C ALA A 133 -0.77 18.21 3.62
N ILE A 134 -1.29 17.26 4.39
CA ILE A 134 -0.60 16.63 5.52
C ILE A 134 -0.70 15.10 5.44
N PHE A 135 0.43 14.40 5.53
CA PHE A 135 0.49 12.95 5.38
C PHE A 135 1.76 12.32 5.94
N GLY A 136 1.70 11.01 6.20
CA GLY A 136 2.81 10.21 6.67
C GLY A 136 3.85 9.86 5.59
N MET A 137 5.11 9.80 6.00
CA MET A 137 6.24 9.25 5.28
C MET A 137 6.58 7.84 5.80
N GLY A 138 7.33 7.11 4.99
CA GLY A 138 7.76 5.75 5.33
C GLY A 138 6.62 4.73 5.24
N GLU A 139 6.91 3.51 5.67
CA GLU A 139 6.00 2.37 5.54
C GLU A 139 4.76 2.50 6.44
N ARG A 140 4.95 2.93 7.69
CA ARG A 140 3.86 3.22 8.65
C ARG A 140 3.00 4.40 8.21
N GLY A 141 3.58 5.36 7.49
CA GLY A 141 2.88 6.53 6.96
C GLY A 141 2.01 6.26 5.73
N LEU A 142 2.08 5.05 5.13
CA LEU A 142 1.23 4.69 3.99
C LEU A 142 -0.27 4.75 4.34
N TYR A 143 -0.63 4.52 5.61
CA TYR A 143 -2.02 4.57 6.06
C TYR A 143 -2.63 5.95 5.79
N SER A 144 -2.04 7.02 6.34
CA SER A 144 -2.50 8.39 6.13
C SER A 144 -2.22 8.89 4.72
N ARG A 145 -1.08 8.53 4.12
CA ARG A 145 -0.72 8.98 2.76
C ARG A 145 -1.71 8.55 1.68
N ILE A 146 -2.19 7.31 1.72
CA ILE A 146 -3.16 6.80 0.75
C ILE A 146 -4.55 7.38 1.03
N LEU A 147 -4.89 7.59 2.30
CA LEU A 147 -6.20 8.13 2.69
C LEU A 147 -6.31 9.65 2.49
N ALA A 148 -5.21 10.40 2.54
CA ALA A 148 -5.22 11.86 2.54
C ALA A 148 -6.03 12.48 1.37
N PRO A 149 -5.95 11.99 0.12
CA PRO A 149 -6.79 12.51 -0.97
C PRO A 149 -8.29 12.27 -0.75
N PHE A 150 -8.69 11.17 -0.11
CA PHE A 150 -10.09 10.94 0.26
C PHE A 150 -10.58 11.90 1.35
N PHE A 151 -9.67 12.40 2.19
CA PHE A 151 -9.96 13.37 3.25
C PHE A 151 -9.85 14.83 2.78
N GLY A 152 -9.59 15.07 1.50
CA GLY A 152 -9.57 16.42 0.91
C GLY A 152 -8.18 17.04 0.75
N SER A 153 -7.10 16.26 0.89
CA SER A 153 -5.75 16.75 0.59
C SER A 153 -5.65 17.17 -0.88
N GLU A 154 -5.30 18.43 -1.13
CA GLU A 154 -5.17 18.99 -2.48
C GLU A 154 -3.93 18.48 -3.21
N LEU A 155 -2.88 18.15 -2.46
CA LEU A 155 -1.61 17.65 -3.01
C LEU A 155 -1.42 16.17 -2.67
N PHE A 156 -1.10 15.39 -3.69
CA PHE A 156 -0.62 14.01 -3.57
C PHE A 156 0.56 13.80 -4.49
N PHE A 157 1.67 13.29 -3.95
CA PHE A 157 2.95 13.13 -4.65
C PHE A 157 3.18 11.65 -4.99
N ALA A 158 3.11 11.31 -6.27
CA ALA A 158 3.45 10.00 -6.79
C ALA A 158 4.90 9.98 -7.30
N GLY A 159 5.62 8.87 -7.09
CA GLY A 159 7.03 8.73 -7.46
C GLY A 159 7.75 7.68 -6.60
N ASN A 160 9.06 7.73 -6.61
CA ASN A 160 9.96 6.87 -5.83
C ASN A 160 11.08 7.69 -5.14
N VAL A 161 10.83 8.97 -4.90
CA VAL A 161 11.84 9.95 -4.47
C VAL A 161 11.84 10.13 -2.95
N ALA A 162 10.69 9.96 -2.31
CA ALA A 162 10.53 10.09 -0.86
C ALA A 162 9.94 8.81 -0.24
N PRO A 163 10.27 8.50 1.03
CA PRO A 163 9.77 7.31 1.72
C PRO A 163 8.24 7.22 1.70
N GLY A 164 7.72 6.07 1.27
CA GLY A 164 6.28 5.80 1.22
C GLY A 164 5.55 6.34 -0.02
N GLN A 165 6.23 6.98 -0.98
CA GLN A 165 5.56 7.37 -2.23
C GLN A 165 5.05 6.14 -3.02
N LEU A 166 3.86 6.28 -3.58
CA LEU A 166 3.33 5.32 -4.55
C LEU A 166 3.79 5.71 -5.95
N SER A 167 4.11 4.72 -6.79
CA SER A 167 4.25 4.97 -8.24
C SER A 167 2.93 5.49 -8.81
N LEU A 168 3.02 6.22 -9.94
CA LEU A 168 1.82 6.69 -10.64
C LEU A 168 0.90 5.51 -11.02
N GLU A 169 1.47 4.41 -11.49
CA GLU A 169 0.76 3.17 -11.83
C GLU A 169 -0.05 2.60 -10.65
N ARG A 170 0.48 2.65 -9.42
CA ARG A 170 -0.25 2.21 -8.22
C ARG A 170 -1.31 3.21 -7.78
N ALA A 171 -1.03 4.51 -7.92
CA ALA A 171 -1.92 5.58 -7.49
C ALA A 171 -3.15 5.74 -8.39
N LEU A 172 -3.02 5.58 -9.71
CA LEU A 172 -4.11 5.80 -10.66
C LEU A 172 -5.33 4.90 -10.39
N PRO A 173 -5.20 3.58 -10.20
CA PRO A 173 -6.32 2.73 -9.84
C PRO A 173 -6.93 3.11 -8.49
N ILE A 174 -6.14 3.56 -7.51
CA ILE A 174 -6.65 3.96 -6.20
C ILE A 174 -7.63 5.13 -6.32
N TYR A 175 -7.27 6.16 -7.09
CA TYR A 175 -8.04 7.42 -7.13
C TYR A 175 -8.98 7.58 -8.33
N GLY A 176 -8.82 6.80 -9.39
CA GLY A 176 -9.75 6.73 -10.51
C GLY A 176 -9.98 8.08 -11.18
N ASP A 177 -11.24 8.51 -11.26
CA ASP A 177 -11.64 9.79 -11.87
C ASP A 177 -11.39 11.01 -10.96
N ARG A 178 -10.75 10.81 -9.80
CA ARG A 178 -10.39 11.84 -8.81
C ARG A 178 -11.57 12.57 -8.19
N LYS A 179 -12.80 12.08 -8.32
CA LYS A 179 -13.99 12.61 -7.61
C LYS A 179 -14.10 12.03 -6.21
N LEU A 180 -13.04 12.21 -5.42
CA LEU A 180 -12.91 11.61 -4.10
C LEU A 180 -13.79 12.33 -3.08
N ARG A 181 -14.27 11.57 -2.10
CA ARG A 181 -15.03 12.06 -0.94
C ARG A 181 -14.53 11.33 0.29
N LYS A 182 -14.78 11.92 1.46
CA LYS A 182 -14.52 11.26 2.74
C LYS A 182 -15.27 9.93 2.77
N PRO A 183 -14.59 8.79 3.01
CA PRO A 183 -15.22 7.48 2.94
C PRO A 183 -16.09 7.26 4.18
N GLU A 184 -17.20 6.54 4.02
CA GLU A 184 -17.99 6.07 5.17
C GLU A 184 -17.28 4.93 5.91
N LYS A 185 -16.50 4.13 5.18
CA LYS A 185 -15.76 2.99 5.73
C LYS A 185 -14.33 2.93 5.18
N ILE A 186 -13.39 2.68 6.07
CA ILE A 186 -11.99 2.46 5.73
C ILE A 186 -11.71 0.95 5.82
N PHE A 187 -11.01 0.43 4.82
CA PHE A 187 -10.47 -0.92 4.78
C PHE A 187 -8.95 -0.84 4.69
N ALA A 188 -8.25 -1.85 5.18
CA ALA A 188 -6.79 -1.87 5.09
C ALA A 188 -6.23 -3.27 4.88
N ILE A 189 -5.02 -3.35 4.32
CA ILE A 189 -4.21 -4.56 4.44
C ILE A 189 -3.29 -4.46 5.66
N ALA A 190 -3.40 -5.44 6.55
CA ALA A 190 -2.52 -5.64 7.70
C ALA A 190 -1.33 -6.52 7.31
N GLY A 191 -0.11 -5.98 7.37
CA GLY A 191 1.13 -6.72 7.10
C GLY A 191 2.37 -5.89 7.35
N ASN A 192 3.47 -6.53 7.77
CA ASN A 192 4.73 -5.83 8.03
C ASN A 192 5.94 -6.69 7.64
N PRO A 193 6.71 -6.30 6.60
CA PRO A 193 6.47 -5.15 5.71
C PRO A 193 5.24 -5.38 4.80
N GLY A 194 4.46 -4.32 4.58
CA GLY A 194 3.24 -4.31 3.77
C GLY A 194 3.24 -3.30 2.62
N GLY A 195 4.25 -2.42 2.52
CA GLY A 195 4.22 -1.27 1.63
C GLY A 195 4.19 -1.56 0.13
N HIS A 196 4.56 -2.78 -0.27
CA HIS A 196 4.52 -3.26 -1.65
C HIS A 196 3.15 -3.80 -2.06
N SER A 197 2.15 -3.83 -1.15
CA SER A 197 0.84 -4.40 -1.44
C SER A 197 0.12 -3.73 -2.62
N LEU A 198 -0.42 -4.53 -3.53
CA LEU A 198 -1.29 -4.08 -4.62
C LEU A 198 -2.78 -4.04 -4.21
N SER A 199 -3.13 -4.48 -3.00
CA SER A 199 -4.52 -4.52 -2.51
C SER A 199 -5.23 -3.15 -2.59
N PRO A 200 -4.61 -2.00 -2.27
CA PRO A 200 -5.26 -0.69 -2.50
C PRO A 200 -5.62 -0.45 -3.97
N SER A 201 -4.75 -0.82 -4.90
CA SER A 201 -4.97 -0.66 -6.34
C SER A 201 -6.02 -1.63 -6.90
N ILE A 202 -6.42 -2.64 -6.13
CA ILE A 202 -7.47 -3.62 -6.48
C ILE A 202 -8.80 -3.25 -5.83
N HIS A 203 -8.84 -3.07 -4.50
CA HIS A 203 -10.09 -2.89 -3.77
C HIS A 203 -10.73 -1.52 -3.98
N ASN A 204 -9.96 -0.43 -4.10
CA ASN A 204 -10.55 0.89 -4.37
C ASN A 204 -11.34 0.92 -5.69
N PRO A 205 -10.84 0.39 -6.83
CA PRO A 205 -11.66 0.21 -8.02
C PRO A 205 -12.90 -0.65 -7.81
N LEU A 206 -12.80 -1.75 -7.06
CA LEU A 206 -13.93 -2.65 -6.80
C LEU A 206 -15.02 -1.96 -5.96
N PHE A 207 -14.64 -1.19 -4.95
CA PHE A 207 -15.58 -0.37 -4.17
C PHE A 207 -16.25 0.70 -5.02
N ARG A 208 -15.49 1.40 -5.88
CA ARG A 208 -16.08 2.35 -6.84
C ARG A 208 -17.06 1.66 -7.79
N LYS A 209 -16.71 0.49 -8.33
CA LYS A 209 -17.58 -0.28 -9.22
C LYS A 209 -18.87 -0.73 -8.51
N ALA A 210 -18.78 -1.05 -7.22
CA ALA A 210 -19.92 -1.40 -6.38
C ALA A 210 -20.75 -0.17 -5.93
N GLY A 211 -20.28 1.06 -6.17
CA GLY A 211 -20.97 2.28 -5.79
C GLY A 211 -21.01 2.56 -4.28
N VAL A 212 -20.08 1.97 -3.51
CA VAL A 212 -20.04 2.15 -2.04
C VAL A 212 -19.03 3.22 -1.62
N SER A 213 -19.33 3.95 -0.53
CA SER A 213 -18.43 4.97 0.02
C SER A 213 -17.35 4.34 0.88
N ALA A 214 -16.26 3.87 0.24
CA ALA A 214 -15.15 3.21 0.91
C ALA A 214 -13.79 3.69 0.41
N ALA A 215 -12.78 3.59 1.27
CA ALA A 215 -11.38 3.72 0.89
C ALA A 215 -10.58 2.53 1.41
N TYR A 216 -9.61 2.05 0.63
CA TYR A 216 -8.72 0.96 1.00
C TYR A 216 -7.27 1.46 1.12
N THR A 217 -6.61 1.18 2.25
CA THR A 217 -5.23 1.64 2.55
C THR A 217 -4.30 0.49 2.99
N ILE A 218 -3.07 0.83 3.39
CA ILE A 218 -2.08 -0.10 3.95
C ILE A 218 -1.88 0.22 5.43
N ALA A 219 -2.01 -0.78 6.29
CA ALA A 219 -1.72 -0.74 7.71
C ALA A 219 -0.46 -1.59 7.98
N SER A 220 0.71 -0.97 7.92
CA SER A 220 1.99 -1.63 8.11
C SER A 220 2.65 -1.16 9.41
N PHE A 221 2.27 -1.82 10.50
CA PHE A 221 2.69 -1.51 11.87
C PHE A 221 3.38 -2.72 12.51
N GLU A 222 4.05 -2.51 13.64
CA GLU A 222 4.87 -3.55 14.27
C GLU A 222 4.07 -4.77 14.73
N SER A 223 2.85 -4.55 15.24
CA SER A 223 2.02 -5.61 15.79
C SER A 223 0.67 -5.68 15.12
N PHE A 224 0.09 -6.88 15.08
CA PHE A 224 -1.30 -7.05 14.68
C PHE A 224 -2.25 -6.41 15.69
N ASP A 225 -1.91 -6.42 16.99
CA ASP A 225 -2.77 -5.89 18.06
C ASP A 225 -3.08 -4.40 17.88
N GLU A 226 -2.10 -3.60 17.44
CA GLU A 226 -2.31 -2.19 17.11
C GLU A 226 -3.32 -2.01 15.95
N ILE A 227 -3.24 -2.86 14.94
CA ILE A 227 -4.17 -2.83 13.79
C ILE A 227 -5.55 -3.33 14.22
N ALA A 228 -5.59 -4.36 15.06
CA ALA A 228 -6.80 -4.93 15.63
C ALA A 228 -7.53 -3.90 16.50
N GLU A 229 -6.82 -3.07 17.26
CA GLU A 229 -7.42 -1.98 18.04
C GLU A 229 -8.18 -0.99 17.13
N GLY A 230 -7.61 -0.64 15.98
CA GLY A 230 -8.28 0.18 14.97
C GLY A 230 -9.54 -0.48 14.39
N PHE A 231 -9.49 -1.80 14.21
CA PHE A 231 -10.63 -2.59 13.74
C PHE A 231 -11.73 -2.78 14.82
N GLU A 232 -11.34 -2.95 16.08
CA GLU A 232 -12.24 -3.08 17.24
C GLU A 232 -13.00 -1.79 17.52
N ASN A 233 -12.33 -0.64 17.39
CA ASN A 233 -12.89 0.69 17.63
C ASN A 233 -13.61 1.30 16.40
N ASP A 234 -14.03 0.47 15.44
CA ASP A 234 -14.75 0.87 14.23
C ASP A 234 -14.03 1.89 13.32
N ARG A 235 -12.73 2.12 13.54
CA ARG A 235 -11.90 3.01 12.69
C ARG A 235 -11.55 2.34 11.37
N ILE A 236 -11.44 1.01 11.39
CA ILE A 236 -11.27 0.14 10.21
C ILE A 236 -12.45 -0.84 10.14
N ALA A 237 -13.19 -0.84 9.04
CA ALA A 237 -14.37 -1.70 8.83
C ALA A 237 -14.03 -3.10 8.33
N GLY A 238 -12.83 -3.30 7.76
CA GLY A 238 -12.37 -4.60 7.30
C GLY A 238 -10.88 -4.63 7.01
N LEU A 239 -10.29 -5.81 7.19
CA LEU A 239 -8.87 -6.05 7.00
C LEU A 239 -8.66 -7.20 6.03
N SER A 240 -7.83 -7.00 5.01
CA SER A 240 -7.04 -8.12 4.48
C SER A 240 -5.85 -8.34 5.41
N VAL A 241 -5.47 -9.57 5.66
CA VAL A 241 -4.35 -9.92 6.54
C VAL A 241 -3.34 -10.74 5.76
N THR A 242 -2.10 -10.26 5.73
CA THR A 242 -0.98 -10.94 5.09
C THR A 242 0.13 -11.26 6.10
N ALA A 243 1.25 -11.79 5.64
CA ALA A 243 2.39 -12.10 6.48
C ALA A 243 2.86 -10.85 7.25
N PRO A 244 3.25 -11.00 8.53
CA PRO A 244 3.27 -12.23 9.33
C PRO A 244 2.00 -12.47 10.16
N PHE A 245 0.93 -11.69 9.95
CA PHE A 245 -0.17 -11.56 10.91
C PHE A 245 -1.32 -12.56 10.80
N LYS A 246 -1.33 -13.46 9.80
CA LYS A 246 -2.45 -14.41 9.60
C LYS A 246 -2.72 -15.33 10.81
N ASP A 247 -1.68 -15.71 11.54
CA ASP A 247 -1.81 -16.54 12.76
C ASP A 247 -2.37 -15.71 13.93
N ALA A 248 -1.88 -14.48 14.11
CA ALA A 248 -2.39 -13.55 15.13
C ALA A 248 -3.86 -13.15 14.87
N ALA A 249 -4.22 -12.90 13.61
CA ALA A 249 -5.59 -12.61 13.20
C ALA A 249 -6.54 -13.79 13.44
N PHE A 250 -6.07 -15.04 13.33
CA PHE A 250 -6.86 -16.21 13.68
C PHE A 250 -7.11 -16.31 15.19
N GLU A 251 -6.10 -16.06 16.03
CA GLU A 251 -6.27 -16.04 17.49
C GLU A 251 -7.13 -14.87 17.99
N PHE A 252 -7.10 -13.73 17.29
CA PHE A 252 -8.08 -12.66 17.47
C PHE A 252 -9.49 -13.14 17.10
N ALA A 253 -9.65 -13.70 15.89
CA ALA A 253 -10.95 -14.11 15.36
C ALA A 253 -11.65 -15.17 16.22
N LYS A 254 -10.91 -16.13 16.79
CA LYS A 254 -11.45 -17.15 17.71
C LYS A 254 -12.18 -16.56 18.92
N ARG A 255 -11.84 -15.34 19.32
CA ARG A 255 -12.43 -14.66 20.48
C ARG A 255 -13.52 -13.66 20.10
N ALA A 256 -13.49 -13.15 18.87
CA ALA A 256 -14.23 -11.92 18.50
C ALA A 256 -15.03 -12.01 17.19
N ALA A 257 -14.99 -13.14 16.47
CA ALA A 257 -15.58 -13.26 15.14
C ALA A 257 -16.27 -14.61 14.88
N ASP A 258 -17.20 -14.61 13.91
CA ASP A 258 -17.67 -15.81 13.22
C ASP A 258 -16.57 -16.31 12.28
N VAL A 259 -15.80 -17.30 12.76
CA VAL A 259 -14.69 -17.90 11.99
C VAL A 259 -15.24 -18.90 10.99
N ARG A 260 -15.14 -18.58 9.70
CA ARG A 260 -15.64 -19.40 8.60
C ARG A 260 -14.76 -20.61 8.32
N GLN A 261 -15.34 -21.59 7.63
CA GLN A 261 -14.75 -22.91 7.41
C GLN A 261 -13.34 -22.85 6.79
N ASN A 262 -13.09 -21.97 5.82
CA ASN A 262 -11.75 -21.90 5.20
C ASN A 262 -10.70 -21.42 6.21
N ALA A 263 -11.02 -20.43 7.05
CA ALA A 263 -10.13 -19.99 8.12
C ALA A 263 -9.95 -21.03 9.23
N GLN A 264 -11.00 -21.77 9.59
CA GLN A 264 -10.92 -22.87 10.57
C GLN A 264 -9.99 -23.98 10.08
N GLU A 265 -10.17 -24.46 8.85
CA GLU A 265 -9.36 -25.54 8.28
C GLU A 265 -7.90 -25.12 8.06
N ALA A 266 -7.66 -23.86 7.67
CA ALA A 266 -6.32 -23.33 7.47
C ALA A 266 -5.64 -22.86 8.76
N GLU A 267 -6.37 -22.78 9.88
CA GLU A 267 -5.94 -22.14 11.14
C GLU A 267 -5.27 -20.77 10.88
N ALA A 268 -5.85 -19.99 9.98
CA ALA A 268 -5.28 -18.74 9.48
C ALA A 268 -6.39 -17.85 8.95
N VAL A 269 -6.35 -16.56 9.28
CA VAL A 269 -7.29 -15.56 8.75
C VAL A 269 -6.55 -14.65 7.78
N ASN A 270 -7.11 -14.48 6.58
CA ASN A 270 -6.65 -13.44 5.64
C ASN A 270 -7.68 -12.33 5.45
N THR A 271 -8.89 -12.46 6.00
CA THR A 271 -9.99 -11.51 5.82
C THR A 271 -10.76 -11.36 7.13
N LEU A 272 -10.85 -10.14 7.63
CA LEU A 272 -11.77 -9.74 8.71
C LEU A 272 -12.70 -8.67 8.16
N VAL A 273 -14.00 -8.75 8.45
CA VAL A 273 -14.95 -7.71 8.08
C VAL A 273 -15.99 -7.53 9.17
N ARG A 274 -16.26 -6.27 9.51
CA ARG A 274 -17.33 -5.92 10.43
C ARG A 274 -18.63 -5.72 9.66
N THR A 275 -19.64 -6.50 10.02
CA THR A 275 -20.99 -6.44 9.47
C THR A 275 -21.98 -6.00 10.54
N ARG A 276 -23.24 -5.73 10.16
CA ARG A 276 -24.32 -5.49 11.13
C ARG A 276 -24.60 -6.67 12.08
N ARG A 277 -24.18 -7.89 11.71
CA ARG A 277 -24.41 -9.12 12.48
C ARG A 277 -23.19 -9.55 13.32
N GLY A 278 -22.14 -8.73 13.34
CA GLY A 278 -20.87 -9.06 13.99
C GLY A 278 -19.71 -9.14 13.00
N VAL A 279 -18.57 -9.64 13.47
CA VAL A 279 -17.35 -9.77 12.68
C VAL A 279 -17.33 -11.13 11.99
N ILE A 280 -17.04 -11.14 10.69
CA ILE A 280 -16.74 -12.35 9.93
C ILE A 280 -15.22 -12.46 9.80
N ALA A 281 -14.70 -13.67 10.00
CA ALA A 281 -13.30 -14.00 9.76
C ALA A 281 -13.21 -15.16 8.77
N ASP A 282 -12.49 -14.98 7.66
CA ASP A 282 -12.33 -16.03 6.65
C ASP A 282 -10.93 -16.06 6.04
N ASN A 283 -10.68 -17.08 5.21
CA ASN A 283 -9.45 -17.27 4.45
C ASN A 283 -9.74 -17.49 2.97
N THR A 284 -9.69 -16.41 2.19
CA THR A 284 -9.93 -16.43 0.74
C THR A 284 -8.73 -16.91 -0.06
N ASP A 285 -7.54 -17.07 0.54
CA ASP A 285 -6.40 -17.73 -0.13
C ASP A 285 -6.77 -19.18 -0.49
N VAL A 286 -7.58 -19.86 0.34
CA VAL A 286 -8.07 -21.23 0.06
C VAL A 286 -8.84 -21.26 -1.27
N ILE A 287 -9.77 -20.32 -1.45
CA ILE A 287 -10.57 -20.19 -2.67
C ILE A 287 -9.66 -19.87 -3.87
N GLY A 288 -8.68 -18.98 -3.66
CA GLY A 288 -7.69 -18.65 -4.69
C GLY A 288 -6.92 -19.87 -5.18
N PHE A 289 -6.38 -20.68 -4.25
CA PHE A 289 -5.70 -21.92 -4.60
C PHE A 289 -6.64 -22.93 -5.27
N GLU A 290 -7.86 -23.15 -4.77
CA GLU A 290 -8.81 -24.11 -5.35
C GLU A 290 -9.11 -23.86 -6.84
N LYS A 291 -9.05 -22.60 -7.28
CA LYS A 291 -9.24 -22.20 -8.68
C LYS A 291 -7.99 -22.35 -9.53
N LEU A 292 -6.81 -22.13 -8.96
CA LEU A 292 -5.53 -22.21 -9.68
C LEU A 292 -4.97 -23.63 -9.76
N LEU A 293 -5.35 -24.51 -8.82
CA LEU A 293 -4.82 -25.87 -8.77
C LEU A 293 -5.18 -26.65 -10.05
N PRO A 294 -4.17 -27.11 -10.83
CA PRO A 294 -4.41 -28.00 -11.94
C PRO A 294 -4.75 -29.41 -11.44
N VAL A 295 -5.07 -30.30 -12.38
CA VAL A 295 -5.07 -31.74 -12.09
C VAL A 295 -3.62 -32.16 -11.86
N SER A 296 -3.33 -32.61 -10.64
CA SER A 296 -1.99 -33.06 -10.25
C SER A 296 -2.11 -34.28 -9.35
N ARG A 297 -1.09 -35.15 -9.39
CA ARG A 297 -0.99 -36.29 -8.48
C ARG A 297 -0.41 -35.88 -7.14
N ARG A 298 0.65 -35.06 -7.16
CA ARG A 298 1.46 -34.76 -5.98
C ARG A 298 2.07 -33.36 -6.06
N ALA A 299 1.84 -32.57 -5.02
CA ALA A 299 2.35 -31.21 -4.89
C ALA A 299 3.39 -31.06 -3.77
N ALA A 300 4.41 -30.24 -4.00
CA ALA A 300 5.27 -29.71 -2.96
C ALA A 300 4.71 -28.36 -2.49
N VAL A 301 4.55 -28.17 -1.19
CA VAL A 301 4.20 -26.88 -0.59
C VAL A 301 5.42 -26.34 0.14
N ILE A 302 5.94 -25.20 -0.30
CA ILE A 302 7.13 -24.58 0.26
C ILE A 302 6.71 -23.48 1.23
N GLY A 303 7.07 -23.65 2.50
CA GLY A 303 6.66 -22.80 3.62
C GLY A 303 5.67 -23.50 4.55
N ALA A 304 5.46 -22.90 5.73
CA ALA A 304 4.55 -23.42 6.76
C ALA A 304 3.74 -22.30 7.48
N GLY A 305 3.58 -21.16 6.80
CA GLY A 305 2.75 -20.04 7.28
C GLY A 305 1.27 -20.20 6.90
N GLY A 306 0.45 -19.18 7.21
CA GLY A 306 -0.98 -19.20 6.91
C GLY A 306 -1.32 -19.44 5.44
N THR A 307 -0.54 -18.89 4.50
CA THR A 307 -0.72 -19.13 3.05
C THR A 307 -0.43 -20.58 2.67
N ALA A 308 0.60 -21.21 3.25
CA ALA A 308 0.90 -22.63 3.03
C ALA A 308 -0.23 -23.52 3.56
N ARG A 309 -0.80 -23.20 4.74
CA ARG A 309 -1.94 -23.93 5.29
C ARG A 309 -3.19 -23.77 4.41
N ALA A 310 -3.43 -22.58 3.85
CA ALA A 310 -4.51 -22.39 2.88
C ALA A 310 -4.34 -23.25 1.61
N ALA A 311 -3.11 -23.34 1.08
CA ALA A 311 -2.79 -24.21 -0.06
C ALA A 311 -3.02 -25.69 0.27
N LEU A 312 -2.61 -26.14 1.47
CA LEU A 312 -2.82 -27.52 1.93
C LEU A 312 -4.30 -27.86 2.06
N VAL A 313 -5.14 -26.93 2.51
CA VAL A 313 -6.60 -27.11 2.53
C VAL A 313 -7.14 -27.33 1.11
N ALA A 314 -6.75 -26.48 0.16
CA ALA A 314 -7.18 -26.59 -1.23
C ALA A 314 -6.72 -27.91 -1.88
N LEU A 315 -5.45 -28.32 -1.68
CA LEU A 315 -4.90 -29.59 -2.17
C LEU A 315 -5.66 -30.79 -1.60
N ARG A 316 -5.92 -30.80 -0.29
CA ARG A 316 -6.68 -31.86 0.38
C ARG A 316 -8.09 -32.00 -0.20
N ARG A 317 -8.79 -30.88 -0.43
CA ARG A 317 -10.15 -30.88 -1.00
C ARG A 317 -10.17 -31.37 -2.45
N LYS A 318 -9.08 -31.17 -3.20
CA LYS A 318 -8.90 -31.70 -4.56
C LYS A 318 -8.36 -33.14 -4.60
N GLY A 319 -8.05 -33.74 -3.46
CA GLY A 319 -7.48 -35.09 -3.38
C GLY A 319 -6.02 -35.19 -3.87
N ILE A 320 -5.28 -34.08 -3.86
CA ILE A 320 -3.88 -34.02 -4.30
C ILE A 320 -2.96 -34.29 -3.10
N GLU A 321 -2.04 -35.25 -3.23
CA GLU A 321 -1.07 -35.55 -2.17
C GLU A 321 -0.09 -34.38 -1.99
N ALA A 322 0.14 -33.93 -0.76
CA ALA A 322 1.01 -32.78 -0.47
C ALA A 322 2.21 -33.17 0.38
N ILE A 323 3.41 -32.71 0.01
CA ILE A 323 4.61 -32.73 0.85
C ILE A 323 4.97 -31.30 1.21
N VAL A 324 5.09 -31.02 2.52
CA VAL A 324 5.52 -29.70 2.99
C VAL A 324 7.04 -29.64 3.12
N TYR A 325 7.63 -28.57 2.62
CA TYR A 325 9.06 -28.25 2.75
C TYR A 325 9.20 -26.93 3.49
N ASN A 326 9.98 -26.92 4.57
CA ASN A 326 10.15 -25.71 5.37
C ASN A 326 11.50 -25.73 6.11
N ARG A 327 11.95 -24.54 6.54
CA ARG A 327 13.18 -24.41 7.34
C ARG A 327 13.04 -25.05 8.72
N THR A 328 11.85 -24.95 9.32
CA THR A 328 11.53 -25.55 10.63
C THR A 328 10.57 -26.72 10.46
N PRO A 329 10.60 -27.74 11.34
CA PRO A 329 9.79 -28.97 11.20
C PRO A 329 8.28 -28.78 11.47
N LYS A 330 7.78 -27.54 11.42
CA LYS A 330 6.34 -27.22 11.52
C LYS A 330 5.58 -27.96 10.41
N LEU A 331 4.34 -28.38 10.69
CA LEU A 331 3.50 -29.16 9.75
C LEU A 331 4.15 -30.48 9.28
N LYS A 332 5.03 -31.10 10.09
CA LYS A 332 5.80 -32.29 9.72
C LYS A 332 6.60 -32.10 8.42
N ALA A 333 7.04 -30.85 8.18
CA ALA A 333 7.74 -30.49 6.96
C ALA A 333 9.10 -31.19 6.85
N ARG A 334 9.46 -31.55 5.61
CA ARG A 334 10.82 -31.94 5.25
C ARG A 334 11.75 -30.72 5.22
N PRO A 335 13.07 -30.92 5.37
CA PRO A 335 14.04 -29.83 5.23
C PRO A 335 13.90 -29.14 3.88
N LEU A 336 13.91 -27.80 3.90
CA LEU A 336 13.76 -26.99 2.69
C LEU A 336 14.80 -27.34 1.59
N SER A 337 16.00 -27.76 1.98
CA SER A 337 17.08 -28.19 1.07
C SER A 337 16.74 -29.45 0.26
N GLU A 338 15.71 -30.21 0.64
CA GLU A 338 15.30 -31.43 -0.07
C GLU A 338 14.29 -31.19 -1.18
N VAL A 339 13.79 -29.95 -1.35
CA VAL A 339 12.75 -29.66 -2.36
C VAL A 339 13.23 -29.88 -3.79
N ALA A 340 14.52 -29.69 -4.07
CA ALA A 340 15.11 -29.97 -5.39
C ALA A 340 15.03 -31.46 -5.78
N LYS A 341 14.81 -32.36 -4.80
CA LYS A 341 14.64 -33.81 -4.99
C LYS A 341 13.15 -34.22 -5.01
N PHE A 342 12.24 -33.26 -5.04
CA PHE A 342 10.81 -33.53 -5.04
C PHE A 342 10.40 -34.30 -6.30
N ASP A 343 9.73 -35.44 -6.10
CA ASP A 343 9.17 -36.28 -7.16
C ASP A 343 7.64 -36.11 -7.19
N GLY A 344 7.19 -35.13 -7.97
CA GLY A 344 5.80 -34.78 -8.19
C GLY A 344 5.64 -33.79 -9.34
N ASP A 345 4.42 -33.31 -9.53
CA ASP A 345 3.99 -32.60 -10.74
C ASP A 345 3.48 -31.17 -10.47
N LEU A 346 3.59 -30.68 -9.23
CA LEU A 346 3.25 -29.30 -8.87
C LEU A 346 4.09 -28.77 -7.72
N ILE A 347 4.47 -27.50 -7.78
CA ILE A 347 5.07 -26.76 -6.65
C ILE A 347 4.17 -25.57 -6.31
N ILE A 348 3.94 -25.37 -5.02
CA ILE A 348 3.34 -24.17 -4.47
C ILE A 348 4.40 -23.45 -3.62
N ASP A 349 4.93 -22.34 -4.12
CA ASP A 349 5.91 -21.52 -3.42
C ASP A 349 5.21 -20.41 -2.63
N THR A 350 5.17 -20.55 -1.30
CA THR A 350 4.58 -19.55 -0.40
C THR A 350 5.63 -18.70 0.32
N LEU A 351 6.90 -18.78 -0.08
CA LEU A 351 7.97 -18.05 0.55
C LEU A 351 7.93 -16.55 0.19
N PRO A 352 8.41 -15.68 1.07
CA PRO A 352 8.64 -14.28 0.73
C PRO A 352 9.62 -14.14 -0.44
N SER A 353 9.46 -13.08 -1.23
CA SER A 353 10.30 -12.71 -2.38
C SER A 353 11.81 -12.78 -2.11
N ALA A 354 12.23 -12.39 -0.90
CA ALA A 354 13.62 -12.37 -0.48
C ALA A 354 14.26 -13.77 -0.33
N VAL A 355 13.47 -14.83 -0.16
CA VAL A 355 13.98 -16.18 0.13
C VAL A 355 14.06 -17.00 -1.15
N ARG A 356 15.26 -17.19 -1.69
CA ARG A 356 15.48 -18.01 -2.89
C ARG A 356 15.72 -19.47 -2.48
N VAL A 357 15.12 -20.38 -3.25
CA VAL A 357 15.25 -21.82 -3.09
C VAL A 357 15.37 -22.43 -4.48
N GLU A 358 16.25 -23.41 -4.62
CA GLU A 358 16.40 -24.18 -5.86
C GLU A 358 15.23 -25.15 -6.01
N LEU A 359 14.51 -25.03 -7.13
CA LEU A 359 13.34 -25.86 -7.45
C LEU A 359 13.71 -26.91 -8.50
N PRO A 360 13.06 -28.09 -8.50
CA PRO A 360 13.28 -29.09 -9.53
C PRO A 360 12.86 -28.53 -10.90
N PRO A 361 13.66 -28.77 -11.96
CA PRO A 361 13.39 -28.22 -13.28
C PRO A 361 12.15 -28.84 -13.91
N GLY A 362 11.40 -28.03 -14.66
CA GLY A 362 10.25 -28.50 -15.46
C GLY A 362 8.96 -28.77 -14.68
N VAL A 363 8.95 -28.58 -13.36
CA VAL A 363 7.72 -28.71 -12.54
C VAL A 363 6.98 -27.37 -12.51
N PRO A 364 5.69 -27.32 -12.86
CA PRO A 364 4.87 -26.10 -12.77
C PRO A 364 4.88 -25.51 -11.35
N VAL A 365 4.92 -24.18 -11.25
CA VAL A 365 4.98 -23.45 -9.98
C VAL A 365 3.82 -22.47 -9.86
N ILE A 366 3.06 -22.57 -8.76
CA ILE A 366 2.14 -21.54 -8.31
C ILE A 366 2.84 -20.77 -7.19
N ALA A 367 3.16 -19.50 -7.41
CA ALA A 367 3.79 -18.66 -6.40
C ALA A 367 2.76 -17.80 -5.67
N ALA A 368 2.99 -17.52 -4.38
CA ALA A 368 2.18 -16.57 -3.61
C ALA A 368 2.73 -15.13 -3.65
N ALA A 369 4.05 -14.98 -3.83
CA ALA A 369 4.71 -13.67 -3.88
C ALA A 369 4.51 -13.00 -5.26
N TYR A 370 4.20 -11.71 -5.29
CA TYR A 370 3.82 -11.00 -6.53
C TYR A 370 4.92 -10.97 -7.58
N ASP A 371 6.17 -10.73 -7.18
CA ASP A 371 7.34 -10.70 -8.05
C ASP A 371 7.80 -12.09 -8.53
N ARG A 372 7.09 -13.15 -8.12
CA ARG A 372 7.28 -14.54 -8.56
C ARG A 372 6.11 -15.10 -9.35
N GLY A 373 5.18 -14.24 -9.78
CA GLY A 373 3.98 -14.65 -10.52
C GLY A 373 2.73 -14.82 -9.65
N GLY A 374 2.78 -14.47 -8.36
CA GLY A 374 1.62 -14.56 -7.46
C GLY A 374 0.50 -13.55 -7.71
N ILE A 375 0.51 -12.85 -8.84
CA ILE A 375 -0.56 -11.95 -9.26
C ILE A 375 -1.86 -12.73 -9.51
N GLU A 376 -1.78 -13.94 -10.08
CA GLU A 376 -2.95 -14.77 -10.34
C GLU A 376 -3.66 -15.17 -9.03
N LEU A 377 -2.90 -15.60 -8.02
CA LEU A 377 -3.46 -15.91 -6.70
C LEU A 377 -4.12 -14.69 -6.07
N LEU A 378 -3.47 -13.52 -6.17
CA LEU A 378 -4.03 -12.27 -5.68
C LEU A 378 -5.36 -11.94 -6.35
N GLN A 379 -5.46 -12.08 -7.68
CA GLN A 379 -6.67 -11.82 -8.43
C GLN A 379 -7.80 -12.78 -8.02
N GLU A 380 -7.49 -14.08 -7.90
CA GLU A 380 -8.49 -15.09 -7.59
C GLU A 380 -9.05 -15.00 -6.17
N GLN A 381 -8.23 -14.56 -5.21
CA GLN A 381 -8.66 -14.33 -3.83
C GLN A 381 -9.32 -12.96 -3.60
N ALA A 382 -8.98 -11.94 -4.40
CA ALA A 382 -9.39 -10.57 -4.14
C ALA A 382 -10.88 -10.34 -4.40
N ILE A 383 -11.48 -11.02 -5.40
CA ILE A 383 -12.91 -10.94 -5.68
C ILE A 383 -13.75 -11.45 -4.49
N PRO A 384 -13.60 -12.71 -4.02
CA PRO A 384 -14.38 -13.19 -2.88
C PRO A 384 -14.08 -12.40 -1.60
N GLN A 385 -12.84 -11.92 -1.42
CA GLN A 385 -12.51 -11.04 -0.30
C GLN A 385 -13.26 -9.70 -0.37
N ASN A 386 -13.36 -9.10 -1.56
CA ASN A 386 -14.12 -7.88 -1.76
C ASN A 386 -15.62 -8.10 -1.55
N GLU A 387 -16.16 -9.24 -1.95
CA GLU A 387 -17.56 -9.61 -1.68
C GLU A 387 -17.86 -9.66 -0.18
N LEU A 388 -16.94 -10.21 0.62
CA LEU A 388 -17.02 -10.15 2.09
C LEU A 388 -16.96 -8.71 2.59
N PHE A 389 -16.05 -7.86 2.08
CA PHE A 389 -16.01 -6.45 2.46
C PHE A 389 -17.31 -5.69 2.17
N LEU A 390 -18.02 -6.03 1.09
CA LEU A 390 -19.30 -5.43 0.77
C LEU A 390 -20.41 -5.78 1.77
N GLU A 391 -20.26 -6.85 2.57
CA GLU A 391 -21.19 -7.14 3.66
C GLU A 391 -21.18 -6.07 4.76
N ALA A 392 -20.13 -5.26 4.87
CA ALA A 392 -20.10 -4.13 5.80
C ALA A 392 -21.17 -3.07 5.48
N PHE A 393 -21.69 -3.05 4.26
CA PHE A 393 -22.71 -2.10 3.79
C PHE A 393 -24.13 -2.69 3.75
N ARG A 394 -24.28 -3.98 4.07
CA ARG A 394 -25.58 -4.69 4.01
C ARG A 394 -26.36 -4.64 5.30
#